data_AF-A0AA46A7K1-F1
#
_entry.id   AF-A0AA46A7K1-F1
#
_cell.length_a   1.000
_cell.length_b   1.000
_cell.length_c   1.000
_cell.angle_alpha   90.00
_cell.angle_beta   90.00
_cell.angle_gamma   90.00
#
_symmetry.space_group_name_H-M   'P 1'
#
loop_
_entity.id
_entity.type
_entity.pdbx_description
1 polymer ?
#
loop_
_entity_poly.entity_id
_entity_poly.type
_entity_poly.pdbx_seq_one_letter_code
_entity_poly.pdbx_strand_id
1 'polypeptide(L)'
;MRAEGLEPEERYAEIESGFQDGIYMVPEKGGTSYMIAPLHRTVAPPEMEVHTVTTPHYMPYASFVTNEDIGVAPSLDDPSSLYHPSIDRQGIDEQSYLIQLVGQKERDHILADEQELLADLCAYRDVLCDPQTID
;
A
#
# COMPACT_ATOMS: atom_id res chain seq x y z
N MET A 1 12.55 -5.76 6.82
CA MET A 1 13.94 -5.34 6.59
C MET A 1 14.09 -3.88 7.00
N ARG A 2 15.11 -3.53 7.80
CA ARG A 2 15.49 -2.11 7.99
C ARG A 2 16.54 -1.76 6.95
N ALA A 3 16.61 -0.50 6.52
CA ALA A 3 17.58 -0.09 5.50
C ALA A 3 19.05 -0.28 5.96
N GLU A 4 19.32 -0.38 7.26
CA GLU A 4 20.66 -0.70 7.84
C GLU A 4 21.84 0.08 7.23
N GLY A 5 21.59 1.28 6.68
CA GLY A 5 22.60 2.12 6.04
C GLY A 5 22.77 1.93 4.53
N LEU A 6 21.96 1.07 3.89
CA LEU A 6 21.86 0.94 2.43
C LEU A 6 20.95 2.03 1.86
N GLU A 7 21.31 2.51 0.68
CA GLU A 7 20.43 3.38 -0.11
C GLU A 7 19.24 2.57 -0.68
N PRO A 8 18.09 3.22 -0.97
CA PRO A 8 16.88 2.53 -1.43
C PRO A 8 17.09 1.62 -2.64
N GLU A 9 17.88 2.06 -3.62
CA GLU A 9 18.16 1.31 -4.85
C GLU A 9 19.02 0.07 -4.56
N GLU A 10 20.00 0.18 -3.67
CA GLU A 10 20.83 -0.95 -3.25
C GLU A 10 19.99 -2.00 -2.52
N ARG A 11 19.08 -1.53 -1.64
CA ARG A 11 18.18 -2.41 -0.91
C ARG A 11 17.18 -3.10 -1.83
N TYR A 12 16.67 -2.39 -2.84
CA TYR A 12 15.80 -2.97 -3.85
C TYR A 12 16.52 -4.05 -4.65
N ALA A 13 17.75 -3.78 -5.11
CA ALA A 13 18.55 -4.74 -5.86
C ALA A 13 18.86 -6.01 -5.07
N GLU A 14 19.10 -5.91 -3.76
CA GLU A 14 19.29 -7.07 -2.87
C GLU A 14 18.02 -7.93 -2.75
N ILE A 15 16.84 -7.30 -2.73
CA ILE A 15 15.57 -8.03 -2.70
C ILE A 15 15.37 -8.77 -4.02
N GLU A 16 15.59 -8.09 -5.14
CA GLU A 16 15.49 -8.68 -6.48
C GLU A 16 16.47 -9.85 -6.66
N SER A 17 17.74 -9.69 -6.28
CA SER A 17 18.73 -10.77 -6.38
C SER A 17 18.35 -11.96 -5.49
N GLY A 18 17.76 -11.71 -4.32
CA GLY A 18 17.29 -12.78 -3.44
C GLY A 18 16.22 -13.67 -4.08
N PHE A 19 15.33 -13.14 -4.92
CA PHE A 19 14.40 -13.95 -5.70
C PHE A 19 15.10 -14.69 -6.85
N GLN A 20 16.00 -14.02 -7.58
CA GLN A 20 16.77 -14.62 -8.68
C GLN A 20 17.65 -15.80 -8.22
N ASP A 21 18.25 -15.66 -7.04
CA ASP A 21 19.12 -16.66 -6.42
C ASP A 21 18.34 -17.76 -5.67
N GLY A 22 17.01 -17.65 -5.59
CA GLY A 22 16.15 -18.60 -4.88
C GLY A 22 16.24 -18.54 -3.35
N ILE A 23 16.78 -17.45 -2.80
CA ILE A 23 16.80 -17.17 -1.35
C ILE A 23 15.39 -16.80 -0.89
N TYR A 24 14.68 -15.99 -1.67
CA TYR A 24 13.27 -15.69 -1.51
C TYR A 24 12.46 -16.52 -2.51
N MET A 25 11.30 -17.00 -2.07
CA MET A 25 10.41 -17.81 -2.88
C MET A 25 9.01 -17.24 -2.83
N VAL A 26 8.25 -17.44 -3.91
CA VAL A 26 6.82 -17.15 -3.90
C VAL A 26 6.13 -17.97 -2.80
N PRO A 27 5.10 -17.43 -2.14
CA PRO A 27 4.37 -18.16 -1.12
C PRO A 27 3.77 -19.46 -1.68
N GLU A 28 4.05 -20.60 -1.03
CA GLU A 28 3.46 -21.91 -1.43
C GLU A 28 1.93 -21.96 -1.24
N LYS A 29 1.39 -21.05 -0.43
CA LYS A 29 -0.02 -20.94 -0.11
C LYS A 29 -0.47 -19.51 -0.32
N GLY A 30 -1.72 -19.38 -0.76
CA GLY A 30 -2.41 -18.09 -0.73
C GLY A 30 -2.43 -17.52 0.69
N GLY A 31 -2.39 -16.19 0.77
CA GLY A 31 -2.42 -15.43 2.01
C GLY A 31 -2.80 -13.99 1.72
N THR A 32 -3.08 -13.26 2.79
CA THR A 32 -3.46 -11.84 2.71
C THR A 32 -2.66 -11.08 3.75
N SER A 33 -1.86 -10.13 3.27
CA SER A 33 -1.36 -9.05 4.12
C SER A 33 -2.41 -7.94 4.20
N TYR A 34 -2.35 -7.07 5.19
CA TYR A 34 -3.33 -6.00 5.33
C TYR A 34 -2.71 -4.76 5.94
N MET A 35 -3.21 -3.60 5.50
CA MET A 35 -2.92 -2.30 6.06
C MET A 35 -4.27 -1.64 6.34
N ILE A 36 -4.82 -1.90 7.53
CA ILE A 36 -6.15 -1.42 7.96
C ILE A 36 -6.08 -0.27 8.96
N ALA A 37 -4.88 0.23 9.24
CA ALA A 37 -4.70 1.37 10.12
C ALA A 37 -5.45 2.59 9.57
N PRO A 38 -5.94 3.49 10.44
CA PRO A 38 -6.67 4.70 10.03
C PRO A 38 -5.78 5.68 9.26
N LEU A 39 -4.46 5.46 9.27
CA LEU A 39 -3.46 6.33 8.66
C LEU A 39 -2.20 5.53 8.31
N HIS A 40 -1.61 5.77 7.15
CA HIS A 40 -0.23 5.38 6.87
C HIS A 40 0.47 6.41 6.00
N ARG A 41 1.80 6.33 5.93
CA ARG A 41 2.60 7.18 5.06
C ARG A 41 3.25 6.37 3.96
N THR A 42 2.93 6.72 2.71
CA THR A 42 3.44 6.01 1.53
C THR A 42 3.66 6.98 0.38
N VAL A 43 4.40 6.53 -0.62
CA VAL A 43 4.51 7.21 -1.91
C VAL A 43 3.17 7.10 -2.62
N ALA A 44 2.54 8.24 -2.95
CA ALA A 44 1.23 8.27 -3.57
C ALA A 44 1.13 9.36 -4.65
N PRO A 45 0.21 9.21 -5.63
CA PRO A 45 -0.08 10.26 -6.61
C PRO A 45 -0.61 11.55 -5.96
N PRO A 46 -0.56 12.70 -6.68
CA PRO A 46 -0.11 12.85 -8.07
C PRO A 46 1.40 13.09 -8.26
N GLU A 47 2.11 13.63 -7.26
CA GLU A 47 3.55 13.93 -7.38
C GLU A 47 4.45 12.72 -7.17
N MET A 48 3.90 11.60 -6.70
CA MET A 48 4.66 10.42 -6.28
C MET A 48 5.66 10.76 -5.16
N GLU A 49 5.21 11.57 -4.21
CA GLU A 49 5.93 11.88 -2.97
C GLU A 49 5.31 11.15 -1.77
N VAL A 50 5.96 11.23 -0.60
CA VAL A 50 5.46 10.57 0.60
C VAL A 50 4.34 11.38 1.24
N HIS A 51 3.10 10.93 1.05
CA HIS A 51 1.90 11.51 1.64
C HIS A 51 1.44 10.71 2.85
N THR A 52 0.65 11.38 3.68
CA THR A 52 -0.16 10.75 4.71
C THR A 52 -1.53 10.49 4.12
N VAL A 53 -1.93 9.22 4.13
CA VAL A 53 -3.12 8.77 3.41
C VAL A 53 -3.96 7.83 4.26
N THR A 54 -5.25 7.87 3.98
CA THR A 54 -6.27 7.02 4.61
C THR A 54 -6.84 6.06 3.57
N THR A 55 -6.09 5.00 3.33
CA THR A 55 -6.46 3.96 2.36
C THR A 55 -6.36 2.59 3.03
N PRO A 56 -7.26 2.24 3.95
CA PRO A 56 -7.25 0.91 4.54
C PRO A 56 -7.54 -0.14 3.45
N HIS A 57 -6.71 -1.18 3.38
CA HIS A 57 -6.79 -2.16 2.30
C HIS A 57 -6.25 -3.54 2.70
N TYR A 58 -6.75 -4.54 1.99
CA TYR A 58 -6.23 -5.90 1.98
C TYR A 58 -5.29 -6.09 0.80
N MET A 59 -4.29 -6.95 1.00
CA MET A 59 -3.28 -7.31 0.02
C MET A 59 -3.20 -8.84 -0.13
N PRO A 60 -4.17 -9.50 -0.78
CA PRO A 60 -4.03 -10.90 -1.16
C PRO A 60 -2.82 -11.11 -2.08
N TYR A 61 -2.04 -12.16 -1.81
CA TYR A 61 -0.89 -12.50 -2.64
C TYR A 61 -1.33 -12.85 -4.06
N ALA A 62 -0.64 -12.28 -5.04
CA ALA A 62 -1.00 -12.37 -6.44
C ALA A 62 0.26 -12.44 -7.32
N SER A 63 1.22 -13.29 -6.95
CA SER A 63 2.50 -13.46 -7.67
C SER A 63 2.27 -13.71 -9.17
N PHE A 64 2.99 -12.97 -10.01
CA PHE A 64 2.93 -13.01 -11.48
C PHE A 64 1.58 -12.61 -12.11
N VAL A 65 0.60 -12.15 -11.32
CA VAL A 65 -0.66 -11.61 -11.85
C VAL A 65 -0.45 -10.16 -12.26
N THR A 66 -1.04 -9.75 -13.37
CA THR A 66 -0.99 -8.36 -13.86
C THR A 66 -2.37 -7.69 -13.78
N ASN A 67 -2.39 -6.36 -13.90
CA ASN A 67 -3.64 -5.62 -14.04
C ASN A 67 -4.46 -6.07 -15.26
N GLU A 68 -3.78 -6.51 -16.33
CA GLU A 68 -4.42 -6.99 -17.56
C GLU A 68 -5.12 -8.34 -17.35
N ASP A 69 -4.54 -9.23 -16.53
CA ASP A 69 -5.14 -10.53 -16.18
C ASP A 69 -6.47 -10.39 -15.41
N ILE A 70 -6.63 -9.29 -14.65
CA ILE A 70 -7.86 -8.99 -13.91
C ILE A 70 -8.73 -7.93 -14.59
N GLY A 71 -8.35 -7.46 -15.78
CA GLY A 71 -9.13 -6.54 -16.60
C GLY A 71 -9.23 -5.12 -16.06
N VAL A 72 -8.22 -4.63 -15.34
CA VAL A 72 -8.19 -3.26 -14.78
C VAL A 72 -7.08 -2.42 -15.40
N ALA A 73 -7.29 -1.10 -15.43
CA ALA A 73 -6.33 -0.14 -15.92
C ALA A 73 -6.34 1.11 -15.03
N PRO A 74 -5.61 1.10 -13.89
CA PRO A 74 -5.50 2.25 -13.00
C PRO A 74 -4.91 3.44 -13.75
N SER A 75 -5.51 4.62 -13.59
CA SER A 75 -5.09 5.84 -14.29
C SER A 75 -5.10 7.03 -13.32
N LEU A 76 -4.06 7.85 -13.39
CA LEU A 76 -4.01 9.13 -12.65
C LEU A 76 -4.95 10.18 -13.28
N ASP A 77 -5.28 10.03 -14.57
CA ASP A 77 -6.23 10.89 -15.27
C ASP A 77 -7.70 10.59 -14.89
N ASP A 78 -7.94 9.41 -14.31
CA ASP A 78 -9.23 9.01 -13.73
C ASP A 78 -9.04 8.52 -12.30
N PRO A 79 -9.03 9.42 -11.29
CA PRO A 79 -8.83 9.05 -9.90
C PRO A 79 -9.83 8.02 -9.38
N SER A 80 -11.01 7.89 -9.99
CA SER A 80 -12.01 6.89 -9.57
C SER A 80 -11.52 5.46 -9.86
N SER A 81 -10.72 5.28 -10.91
CA SER A 81 -10.11 4.00 -11.28
C SER A 81 -9.15 3.47 -10.20
N LEU A 82 -8.58 4.35 -9.38
CA LEU A 82 -7.63 3.99 -8.30
C LEU A 82 -8.33 3.34 -7.10
N TYR A 83 -9.66 3.42 -7.02
CA TYR A 83 -10.45 2.74 -5.97
C TYR A 83 -10.81 1.31 -6.34
N HIS A 84 -10.60 0.91 -7.59
CA HIS A 84 -10.83 -0.46 -8.01
C HIS A 84 -9.65 -1.36 -7.59
N PRO A 85 -9.90 -2.67 -7.43
CA PRO A 85 -8.83 -3.60 -7.10
C PRO A 85 -7.75 -3.55 -8.18
N SER A 86 -6.48 -3.50 -7.78
CA SER A 86 -5.36 -3.41 -8.71
C SER A 86 -4.17 -4.23 -8.24
N ILE A 87 -3.39 -4.75 -9.18
CA ILE A 87 -2.13 -5.43 -8.88
C ILE A 87 -1.04 -4.38 -8.67
N ASP A 88 -0.42 -4.46 -7.51
CA ASP A 88 0.83 -3.79 -7.21
C ASP A 88 1.97 -4.81 -7.29
N ARG A 89 2.91 -4.57 -8.20
CA ARG A 89 4.08 -5.44 -8.42
C ARG A 89 5.27 -5.00 -7.60
N GLN A 90 5.31 -3.75 -7.13
CA GLN A 90 6.52 -3.16 -6.53
C GLN A 90 7.79 -3.49 -7.35
N GLY A 91 7.66 -3.55 -8.69
CA GLY A 91 8.70 -3.91 -9.66
C GLY A 91 9.26 -5.34 -9.63
N ILE A 92 8.75 -6.26 -8.79
CA ILE A 92 9.17 -7.67 -8.74
C ILE A 92 7.93 -8.57 -8.77
N ASP A 93 7.83 -9.44 -9.77
CA ASP A 93 6.60 -10.19 -10.05
C ASP A 93 6.30 -11.27 -9.01
N GLU A 94 7.34 -11.82 -8.40
CA GLU A 94 7.24 -12.84 -7.36
C GLU A 94 6.52 -12.31 -6.10
N GLN A 95 6.65 -11.01 -5.81
CA GLN A 95 6.07 -10.39 -4.61
C GLN A 95 4.79 -9.59 -4.87
N SER A 96 4.21 -9.69 -6.08
CA SER A 96 3.02 -8.93 -6.41
C SER A 96 1.81 -9.32 -5.56
N TYR A 97 0.97 -8.33 -5.28
CA TYR A 97 -0.26 -8.50 -4.51
C TYR A 97 -1.39 -7.66 -5.11
N LEU A 98 -2.63 -8.08 -4.84
CA LEU A 98 -3.83 -7.32 -5.19
C LEU A 98 -4.12 -6.31 -4.08
N ILE A 99 -4.10 -5.01 -4.36
CA ILE A 99 -4.64 -4.00 -3.47
C ILE A 99 -6.16 -4.01 -3.59
N GLN A 100 -6.85 -4.34 -2.51
CA GLN A 100 -8.30 -4.25 -2.37
C GLN A 100 -8.62 -3.28 -1.23
N LEU A 101 -9.05 -2.07 -1.59
CA LEU A 101 -9.52 -1.11 -0.59
C LEU A 101 -10.69 -1.68 0.21
N VAL A 102 -10.74 -1.38 1.50
CA VAL A 102 -11.93 -1.67 2.31
C VAL A 102 -13.11 -0.83 1.80
N GLY A 103 -14.32 -1.36 1.95
CA GLY A 103 -15.52 -0.63 1.57
C GLY A 103 -15.69 0.65 2.39
N GLN A 104 -16.35 1.66 1.81
CA GLN A 104 -16.56 2.96 2.46
C GLN A 104 -17.11 2.85 3.88
N LYS A 105 -18.13 2.00 4.10
CA LYS A 105 -18.71 1.79 5.43
C LYS A 105 -17.69 1.30 6.47
N GLU A 106 -16.79 0.40 6.07
CA GLU A 106 -15.76 -0.14 6.96
C GLU A 106 -14.70 0.92 7.24
N ARG A 107 -14.27 1.67 6.22
CA ARG A 107 -13.35 2.80 6.38
C ARG A 107 -13.92 3.82 7.36
N ASP A 108 -15.17 4.23 7.17
CA ASP A 108 -15.81 5.24 8.01
C ASP A 108 -15.92 4.76 9.46
N HIS A 109 -16.11 3.45 9.69
CA HIS A 109 -16.09 2.86 11.02
C HIS A 109 -14.69 2.89 11.66
N ILE A 110 -13.64 2.49 10.92
CA ILE A 110 -12.24 2.57 11.38
C ILE A 110 -11.90 4.01 11.79
N LEU A 111 -12.31 4.99 10.98
CA LEU A 111 -12.04 6.40 11.27
C LEU A 111 -12.83 6.91 12.48
N ALA A 112 -14.07 6.47 12.65
CA ALA A 112 -14.88 6.83 13.81
C ALA A 112 -14.30 6.26 15.11
N ASP A 113 -13.80 5.03 15.08
CA ASP A 113 -13.25 4.36 16.27
C ASP A 113 -11.90 4.96 16.68
N GLU A 114 -11.14 5.50 15.73
CA GLU A 114 -9.76 5.98 15.92
C GLU A 114 -9.63 7.51 15.97
N GLN A 115 -10.74 8.25 16.16
CA GLN A 115 -10.73 9.73 16.15
C GLN A 115 -9.75 10.33 17.16
N GLU A 116 -9.67 9.77 18.37
CA GLU A 116 -8.74 10.25 19.41
C GLU A 116 -7.29 10.08 18.99
N LEU A 117 -6.94 8.91 18.44
CA LEU A 117 -5.60 8.64 17.91
C LEU A 117 -5.24 9.61 16.77
N LEU A 118 -6.17 9.85 15.84
CA LEU A 118 -5.95 10.77 14.72
C LEU A 118 -5.72 12.21 15.22
N ALA A 119 -6.50 12.65 16.21
CA ALA A 119 -6.31 13.97 16.84
C ALA A 119 -4.94 14.08 17.51
N ASP A 120 -4.53 13.05 18.26
CA ASP A 120 -3.23 13.01 18.95
C ASP A 120 -2.05 13.01 17.96
N LEU A 121 -2.14 12.22 16.88
CA LEU A 121 -1.12 12.17 15.84
C LEU A 121 -0.98 13.52 15.13
N CYS A 122 -2.11 14.17 14.85
CA CYS A 122 -2.11 15.47 14.22
C CYS A 122 -1.53 16.56 15.14
N ALA A 123 -1.89 16.54 16.44
CA ALA A 123 -1.31 17.45 17.44
C ALA A 123 0.19 17.22 17.66
N TYR A 124 0.67 15.99 17.47
CA TYR A 124 2.08 15.65 17.60
C TYR A 124 2.93 16.17 16.43
N ARG A 125 2.47 16.00 15.18
CA ARG A 125 3.21 16.46 13.99
C ARG A 125 2.30 16.65 12.78
N ASP A 126 2.38 17.84 12.17
CA ASP A 126 1.58 18.22 10.99
C ASP A 126 1.64 17.20 9.84
N VAL A 127 2.79 16.58 9.60
CA VAL A 127 2.93 15.58 8.53
C VAL A 127 2.12 14.31 8.79
N LEU A 128 1.57 14.11 9.98
CA LEU A 128 0.69 12.99 10.34
C LEU A 128 -0.79 13.39 10.35
N CYS A 129 -1.12 14.66 10.09
CA CYS A 129 -2.49 15.08 9.85
C CYS A 129 -2.88 14.71 8.42
N ASP A 130 -3.95 13.94 8.24
CA ASP A 130 -4.60 13.76 6.94
C ASP A 130 -5.82 14.70 6.86
N PRO A 131 -5.85 15.69 5.97
CA PRO A 131 -7.00 16.58 5.82
C PRO A 131 -8.27 15.85 5.36
N GLN A 132 -8.20 14.60 4.91
CA GLN A 132 -9.37 13.79 4.55
C GLN A 132 -10.00 13.06 5.75
N THR A 133 -9.37 13.06 6.93
CA THR A 133 -9.87 12.39 8.14
C THR A 133 -10.25 13.35 9.27
N ILE A 134 -9.98 14.64 9.09
CA ILE A 134 -10.27 15.69 10.06
C ILE A 134 -11.31 16.62 9.43
N ASP A 135 -12.59 16.25 9.55
CA ASP A 135 -13.75 17.16 9.39
C ASP A 135 -14.89 16.69 10.31
#